data_AF-A0A7D8YTI7-F1
#
_entry.id   AF-A0A7D8YTI7-F1
#
_cell.length_a   1.000
_cell.length_b   1.000
_cell.length_c   1.000
_cell.angle_alpha   90.00
_cell.angle_beta   90.00
_cell.angle_gamma   90.00
#
_symmetry.space_group_name_H-M   'P 1'
#
loop_
_entity.id
_entity.type
_entity.pdbx_description
1 polymer ?
#
loop_
_entity_poly.entity_id
_entity_poly.type
_entity_poly.pdbx_seq_one_letter_code
_entity_poly.pdbx_strand_id
1 'polypeptide(L)'
;MKPDDELCLCFHVSLRKVEQYLRTRRPAVASQLSECYGAGTGCGWCRPFLRRLHQQIVVGTSTRGDEEADGDDQPVGLVPARLPDAESYAAERESFRAAASGDAKASDEPPDDLTPPASSGGGAQARFPEGE
;
A
#
# COMPACT_ATOMS: atom_id res chain seq x y z
N MET A 1 -6.58 -6.64 7.02
CA MET A 1 -7.92 -6.81 6.41
C MET A 1 -8.27 -8.28 6.25
N LYS A 2 -9.55 -8.63 6.42
CA LYS A 2 -10.15 -9.92 6.12
C LYS A 2 -10.58 -10.00 4.63
N PRO A 3 -10.72 -11.20 4.05
CA PRO A 3 -11.19 -11.37 2.67
C PRO A 3 -12.61 -10.79 2.44
N ASP A 4 -13.44 -10.74 3.47
CA ASP A 4 -14.78 -10.15 3.40
C ASP A 4 -14.78 -8.61 3.39
N ASP A 5 -13.68 -7.98 3.79
CA ASP A 5 -13.61 -6.53 3.94
C ASP A 5 -13.57 -5.82 2.58
N GLU A 6 -14.17 -4.64 2.54
CA GLU A 6 -14.26 -3.81 1.34
C GLU A 6 -12.93 -3.12 1.01
N LEU A 7 -12.26 -3.60 -0.03
CA LEU A 7 -11.06 -2.97 -0.56
C LEU A 7 -11.40 -1.71 -1.36
N CYS A 8 -12.47 -1.73 -2.15
CA CYS A 8 -12.94 -0.53 -2.84
C CYS A 8 -14.23 -0.02 -2.21
N LEU A 9 -14.10 0.96 -1.31
CA LEU A 9 -15.22 1.60 -0.62
C LEU A 9 -16.09 2.49 -1.55
N CYS A 10 -15.65 2.77 -2.78
CA CYS A 10 -16.45 3.50 -3.77
C CYS A 10 -17.47 2.59 -4.50
N PHE A 11 -17.07 1.35 -4.79
CA PHE A 11 -17.86 0.40 -5.57
C PHE A 11 -18.23 -0.84 -4.77
N HIS A 12 -17.98 -0.84 -3.46
CA HIS A 12 -18.29 -1.92 -2.54
C HIS A 12 -17.72 -3.28 -3.00
N VAL A 13 -16.43 -3.25 -3.38
CA VAL A 13 -15.70 -4.43 -3.84
C VAL A 13 -14.83 -4.95 -2.70
N SER A 14 -15.10 -6.18 -2.26
CA SER A 14 -14.33 -6.84 -1.20
C SER A 14 -13.03 -7.46 -1.71
N LEU A 15 -12.08 -7.66 -0.80
CA LEU A 15 -10.80 -8.30 -1.08
C LEU A 15 -11.00 -9.66 -1.76
N ARG A 16 -11.92 -10.49 -1.26
CA ARG A 16 -12.27 -11.79 -1.83
C ARG A 16 -12.70 -11.70 -3.30
N LYS A 17 -13.49 -10.68 -3.66
CA LYS A 17 -13.93 -10.49 -5.05
C LYS A 17 -12.75 -10.20 -5.96
N VAL A 18 -11.82 -9.35 -5.50
CA VAL A 18 -10.61 -9.00 -6.25
C VAL A 18 -9.68 -10.21 -6.38
N GLU A 19 -9.45 -10.96 -5.30
CA GLU A 19 -8.63 -12.18 -5.33
C GLU A 19 -9.20 -13.23 -6.29
N GLN A 20 -10.52 -13.47 -6.21
CA GLN A 20 -11.19 -14.40 -7.11
C GLN A 20 -11.09 -13.94 -8.56
N TYR A 21 -11.25 -12.64 -8.82
CA TYR A 21 -11.08 -12.06 -10.15
C TYR A 21 -9.65 -12.24 -10.67
N LEU A 22 -8.63 -11.95 -9.86
CA LEU A 22 -7.23 -12.12 -10.22
C LEU A 22 -6.89 -13.60 -10.52
N ARG A 23 -7.43 -14.54 -9.76
CA ARG A 23 -7.22 -15.99 -9.98
C ARG A 23 -7.90 -16.51 -11.24
N THR A 24 -9.11 -16.04 -11.54
CA THR A 24 -9.93 -16.55 -12.65
C THR A 24 -9.64 -15.85 -13.98
N ARG A 25 -9.51 -14.52 -13.96
CA ARG A 25 -9.29 -13.71 -15.16
C ARG A 25 -7.82 -13.49 -15.48
N ARG A 26 -6.93 -13.54 -14.48
CA ARG A 26 -5.49 -13.27 -14.60
C ARG A 26 -5.20 -12.08 -15.53
N PRO A 27 -5.70 -10.88 -15.20
CA PRO A 27 -5.48 -9.70 -16.02
C PRO A 27 -3.97 -9.46 -16.20
N ALA A 28 -3.56 -9.02 -17.38
CA ALA A 28 -2.14 -8.82 -17.70
C ALA A 28 -1.54 -7.62 -16.94
N VAL A 29 -2.35 -6.58 -16.68
CA VAL A 29 -1.92 -5.36 -16.00
C VAL A 29 -2.90 -4.95 -14.90
N ALA A 30 -2.41 -4.31 -13.85
CA ALA A 30 -3.24 -3.87 -12.72
C ALA A 30 -4.38 -2.92 -13.13
N SER A 31 -4.22 -2.11 -14.18
CA SER A 31 -5.30 -1.20 -14.65
C SER A 31 -6.55 -1.93 -15.14
N GLN A 32 -6.43 -3.19 -15.58
CA GLN A 32 -7.58 -4.03 -15.95
C GLN A 32 -8.44 -4.43 -14.74
N LEU A 33 -7.99 -4.17 -13.50
CA LEU A 33 -8.84 -4.33 -12.32
C LEU A 33 -10.05 -3.39 -12.31
N SER A 34 -10.06 -2.35 -13.16
CA SER A 34 -11.27 -1.57 -13.43
C SER A 34 -12.41 -2.40 -14.02
N GLU A 35 -12.11 -3.51 -14.70
CA GLU A 35 -13.11 -4.46 -15.19
C GLU A 35 -13.68 -5.35 -14.05
N CYS A 36 -13.05 -5.35 -12.87
CA CYS A 36 -13.58 -5.96 -11.65
C CYS A 36 -14.52 -4.98 -10.95
N TYR A 37 -15.78 -4.92 -11.40
CA TYR A 37 -16.83 -4.08 -10.80
C TYR A 37 -16.48 -2.58 -10.70
N GLY A 38 -15.60 -2.06 -11.56
CA GLY A 38 -15.17 -0.67 -11.52
C GLY A 38 -14.07 -0.34 -10.50
N ALA A 39 -13.47 -1.33 -9.84
CA ALA A 39 -12.49 -1.10 -8.78
C ALA A 39 -11.34 -0.17 -9.25
N GLY A 40 -11.08 0.89 -8.47
CA GLY A 40 -10.01 1.86 -8.77
C GLY A 40 -10.37 2.99 -9.74
N THR A 41 -11.61 3.09 -10.21
CA THR A 41 -12.07 4.20 -11.08
C THR A 41 -12.68 5.40 -10.34
N GLY A 42 -12.92 5.27 -9.03
CA GLY A 42 -13.51 6.31 -8.18
C GLY A 42 -12.46 7.27 -7.62
N CYS A 43 -12.35 7.34 -6.29
CA CYS A 43 -11.38 8.23 -5.61
C CYS A 43 -9.89 7.86 -5.82
N GLY A 44 -9.59 6.72 -6.45
CA GLY A 44 -8.22 6.30 -6.77
C GLY A 44 -7.38 5.79 -5.60
N TRP A 45 -7.82 5.97 -4.35
CA TRP A 45 -7.04 5.59 -3.16
C TRP A 45 -6.79 4.07 -3.04
N CYS A 46 -7.69 3.22 -3.55
CA CYS A 46 -7.49 1.77 -3.54
C CYS A 46 -6.53 1.24 -4.62
N ARG A 47 -6.11 2.07 -5.59
CA ARG A 47 -5.22 1.69 -6.71
C ARG A 47 -3.86 1.08 -6.29
N PRO A 48 -3.09 1.67 -5.36
CA PRO A 48 -1.82 1.07 -4.93
C PRO A 48 -2.01 -0.33 -4.36
N PHE A 49 -3.06 -0.55 -3.58
CA PHE A 49 -3.38 -1.86 -3.00
C PHE A 49 -3.76 -2.89 -4.07
N LEU A 50 -4.58 -2.49 -5.05
CA LEU A 50 -4.94 -3.32 -6.21
C LEU A 50 -3.69 -3.76 -7.00
N ARG A 51 -2.72 -2.87 -7.19
CA ARG A 51 -1.46 -3.19 -7.88
C ARG A 51 -0.62 -4.20 -7.11
N ARG A 52 -0.47 -4.04 -5.79
CA ARG A 52 0.26 -5.00 -4.95
C ARG A 52 -0.36 -6.40 -5.01
N LEU A 53 -1.70 -6.48 -4.93
CA LEU A 53 -2.43 -7.76 -5.07
C LEU A 53 -2.22 -8.40 -6.45
N HIS A 54 -2.25 -7.60 -7.51
CA HIS A 54 -1.97 -8.07 -8.87
C HIS A 54 -0.56 -8.66 -8.99
N GLN A 55 0.45 -7.95 -8.50
CA GLN A 55 1.84 -8.40 -8.50
C GLN A 55 2.01 -9.72 -7.72
N GLN A 56 1.38 -9.84 -6.57
CA GLN A 56 1.47 -11.06 -5.75
C GLN A 56 0.78 -12.27 -6.39
N ILE A 57 -0.43 -12.11 -6.92
CA ILE A 57 -1.25 -13.23 -7.38
C ILE A 57 -0.96 -13.60 -8.83
N VAL A 58 -0.77 -12.61 -9.71
CA VAL A 58 -0.61 -12.83 -11.15
C VAL A 58 0.86 -12.94 -11.53
N VAL A 59 1.70 -12.02 -11.05
CA VAL A 59 3.14 -12.04 -11.36
C VAL A 59 3.87 -13.05 -10.47
N GLY A 60 3.35 -13.33 -9.27
CA GLY A 60 3.97 -14.25 -8.33
C GLY A 60 5.14 -13.65 -7.56
N THR A 61 5.21 -12.32 -7.46
CA THR A 61 6.21 -11.63 -6.64
C THR A 61 5.82 -11.72 -5.16
N SER A 62 5.90 -12.92 -4.60
CA SER A 62 5.96 -13.07 -3.15
C SER A 62 7.28 -12.47 -2.70
N THR A 63 7.25 -11.43 -1.86
CA THR A 63 8.46 -10.91 -1.22
C THR A 63 9.17 -12.07 -0.55
N ARG A 64 10.30 -12.49 -1.13
CA ARG A 64 11.15 -13.53 -0.55
C ARG A 64 12.21 -12.79 0.25
N GLY A 65 11.98 -12.71 1.56
CA GLY A 65 12.88 -12.19 2.59
C GLY A 65 12.20 -11.17 3.54
N ASP A 66 12.39 -11.14 4.86
CA ASP A 66 13.22 -11.89 5.81
C ASP A 66 12.68 -11.70 7.27
N GLU A 67 12.78 -12.73 8.11
CA GLU A 67 12.77 -12.82 9.61
C GLU A 67 11.78 -12.08 10.58
N GLU A 68 10.92 -12.90 11.21
CA GLU A 68 10.61 -13.11 12.66
C GLU A 68 10.24 -12.00 13.68
N ALA A 69 9.07 -12.20 14.32
CA ALA A 69 8.68 -12.06 15.75
C ALA A 69 7.21 -11.59 15.84
N ASP A 70 6.26 -12.14 16.59
CA ASP A 70 6.19 -13.07 17.73
C ASP A 70 4.74 -13.63 17.74
N GLY A 71 4.50 -14.77 18.38
CA GLY A 71 3.41 -15.72 18.08
C GLY A 71 1.95 -15.25 18.11
N ASP A 72 1.13 -15.86 17.24
CA ASP A 72 -0.14 -16.52 17.59
C ASP A 72 -0.60 -17.40 16.40
N ASP A 73 -1.24 -18.52 16.72
CA ASP A 73 -1.66 -19.63 15.85
C ASP A 73 -2.65 -19.23 14.73
N GLN A 74 -2.22 -19.26 13.45
CA GLN A 74 -3.12 -19.63 12.33
C GLN A 74 -2.37 -19.89 10.99
N PRO A 75 -2.56 -21.06 10.32
CA PRO A 75 -1.85 -21.39 9.09
C PRO A 75 -2.68 -21.30 7.78
N VAL A 76 -1.93 -21.17 6.68
CA VAL A 76 -2.21 -21.45 5.25
C VAL A 76 -3.16 -20.53 4.46
N GLY A 77 -2.56 -19.56 3.78
CA GLY A 77 -3.14 -18.83 2.67
C GLY A 77 -2.20 -17.71 2.29
N LEU A 78 -1.79 -17.65 1.01
CA LEU A 78 -0.95 -16.61 0.42
C LEU A 78 -1.25 -15.24 1.07
N VAL A 79 -0.40 -14.82 2.01
CA VAL A 79 -0.66 -13.66 2.87
C VAL A 79 -0.66 -12.43 1.96
N PRO A 80 -1.81 -11.79 1.68
CA PRO A 80 -1.79 -10.58 0.87
C PRO A 80 -1.03 -9.52 1.68
N ALA A 81 -0.11 -8.81 1.02
CA ALA A 81 0.70 -7.70 1.55
C ALA A 81 0.02 -7.04 2.75
N ARG A 82 0.62 -7.09 3.95
CA ARG A 82 0.15 -6.50 5.23
C ARG A 82 -0.87 -5.36 5.03
N LEU A 83 -2.12 -5.71 4.71
CA LEU A 83 -3.17 -4.75 4.44
C LEU A 83 -3.65 -4.32 5.82
N PRO A 84 -3.80 -3.01 6.08
CA PRO A 84 -4.33 -2.54 7.36
C PRO A 84 -5.67 -3.21 7.65
N ASP A 85 -6.12 -3.19 8.90
CA ASP A 85 -7.49 -3.61 9.21
C ASP A 85 -8.52 -2.69 8.50
N ALA A 86 -9.78 -3.13 8.42
CA ALA A 86 -10.80 -2.40 7.70
C ALA A 86 -11.08 -1.00 8.25
N GLU A 87 -10.91 -0.81 9.56
CA GLU A 87 -11.16 0.46 10.24
C GLU A 87 -10.05 1.46 9.93
N SER A 88 -8.79 1.06 10.12
CA SER A 88 -7.61 1.84 9.75
C SER A 88 -7.62 2.21 8.27
N TYR A 89 -7.98 1.26 7.39
CA TYR A 89 -8.14 1.50 5.96
C TYR A 89 -9.17 2.61 5.69
N ALA A 90 -10.36 2.51 6.28
CA ALA A 90 -11.40 3.53 6.09
C ALA A 90 -10.94 4.91 6.56
N ALA A 91 -10.26 5.00 7.72
CA ALA A 91 -9.74 6.25 8.27
C ALA A 91 -8.61 6.87 7.41
N GLU A 92 -7.69 6.05 6.89
CA GLU A 92 -6.63 6.50 6.00
C GLU A 92 -7.19 7.06 4.68
N ARG A 93 -8.28 6.49 4.16
CA ARG A 93 -8.98 7.04 2.99
C ARG A 93 -9.57 8.41 3.26
N GLU A 94 -10.16 8.63 4.43
CA GLU A 94 -10.72 9.94 4.79
C GLU A 94 -9.61 10.99 4.78
N SER A 95 -8.46 10.64 5.35
CA SER A 95 -7.25 11.47 5.32
C SER A 95 -6.78 11.72 3.89
N PHE A 96 -6.75 10.69 3.04
CA PHE A 96 -6.39 10.83 1.63
C PHE A 96 -7.38 11.71 0.86
N ARG A 97 -8.68 11.59 1.11
CA ARG A 97 -9.70 12.44 0.47
C ARG A 97 -9.57 13.89 0.91
N ALA A 98 -9.28 14.14 2.18
CA ALA A 98 -9.01 15.47 2.71
C ALA A 98 -7.74 16.07 2.08
N ALA A 99 -6.68 15.27 1.96
CA ALA A 99 -5.41 15.68 1.34
C ALA A 99 -5.54 15.92 -0.17
N ALA A 100 -6.28 15.08 -0.90
CA ALA A 100 -6.48 15.20 -2.35
C ALA A 100 -7.29 16.46 -2.76
N SER A 101 -7.96 17.11 -1.80
CA SER A 101 -8.60 18.42 -1.99
C SER A 101 -7.61 19.60 -1.93
N GLY A 102 -6.35 19.38 -1.55
CA GLY A 102 -5.25 20.35 -1.65
C GLY A 102 -4.21 19.88 -2.68
N ASP A 103 -3.72 20.78 -3.50
CA ASP A 103 -2.80 20.58 -4.63
C ASP A 103 -1.81 19.38 -4.61
N ALA A 104 -1.78 18.70 -5.77
CA ALA A 104 -0.64 18.05 -6.45
C ALA A 104 -0.31 16.55 -6.27
N LYS A 105 -0.34 15.89 -7.45
CA LYS A 105 0.47 14.77 -7.96
C LYS A 105 0.39 13.41 -7.25
N ALA A 106 -0.32 12.50 -7.91
CA ALA A 106 -0.09 11.06 -7.89
C ALA A 106 1.37 10.74 -8.25
N SER A 107 2.24 10.71 -7.25
CA SER A 107 3.47 9.93 -7.34
C SER A 107 3.10 8.49 -7.03
N ASP A 108 3.12 7.74 -8.11
CA ASP A 108 3.09 6.30 -8.17
C ASP A 108 4.36 5.71 -7.54
N GLU A 109 4.61 6.00 -6.27
CA GLU A 109 5.71 5.40 -5.51
C GLU A 109 5.12 4.66 -4.30
N PRO A 110 5.30 3.34 -4.22
CA PRO A 110 4.93 2.62 -3.00
C PRO A 110 5.81 3.13 -1.84
N PRO A 111 5.30 3.29 -0.60
CA PRO A 111 6.17 3.35 0.56
C PRO A 111 6.86 1.99 0.70
N ASP A 112 8.00 1.87 0.05
CA ASP A 112 9.08 0.99 0.46
C ASP A 112 10.00 1.84 1.37
N ASP A 113 10.60 1.18 2.37
CA ASP A 113 11.67 1.71 3.23
C ASP A 113 11.23 2.56 4.45
N LEU A 114 11.17 2.03 5.67
CA LEU A 114 12.36 1.75 6.51
C LEU A 114 13.43 2.85 6.43
N THR A 115 13.05 4.13 6.52
CA THR A 115 14.04 5.17 6.84
C THR A 115 14.32 5.16 8.35
N PRO A 116 15.48 4.66 8.84
CA PRO A 116 15.89 4.92 10.21
C PRO A 116 16.12 6.43 10.39
N PRO A 117 15.84 7.00 11.58
CA PRO A 117 16.06 8.42 11.81
C PRO A 117 17.55 8.76 11.60
N ALA A 118 17.79 9.75 10.76
CA ALA A 118 19.11 10.28 10.46
C ALA A 118 19.85 10.64 11.76
N SER A 119 21.02 10.02 11.94
CA SER A 119 21.99 10.41 12.97
C SER A 119 22.40 11.87 12.76
N SER A 120 22.04 12.73 13.72
CA SER A 120 22.51 14.11 13.78
C SER A 120 23.99 14.14 14.12
N GLY A 121 24.84 14.11 13.08
CA GLY A 121 26.26 14.47 13.19
C GLY A 121 26.40 15.99 13.28
N GLY A 122 26.45 16.53 14.50
CA GLY A 122 26.73 17.94 14.76
C GLY A 122 28.17 18.29 14.38
N GLY A 123 28.34 18.92 13.23
CA GLY A 123 29.62 19.50 12.80
C GLY A 123 29.97 20.73 13.65
N ALA A 124 31.12 20.66 14.32
CA ALA A 124 31.69 21.72 15.14
C ALA A 124 32.04 22.95 14.29
N GLN A 125 31.66 24.13 14.79
CA GLN A 125 31.88 25.41 14.12
C GLN A 125 33.21 25.98 14.60
N ALA A 126 34.25 25.93 13.76
CA ALA A 126 35.50 26.65 13.98
C ALA A 126 35.49 27.94 13.14
N ARG A 127 35.23 29.07 13.80
CA ARG A 127 35.30 30.41 13.21
C ARG A 127 36.63 31.05 13.63
N PHE A 128 37.45 31.37 12.65
CA PHE A 128 38.78 31.97 12.75
C PHE A 128 38.72 33.47 13.16
N PRO A 129 39.82 34.03 13.72
CA PRO A 129 39.87 35.35 14.33
C PRO A 129 40.00 36.50 13.32
N GLU A 130 39.37 37.63 13.63
CA GLU A 130 39.50 38.89 12.90
C GLU A 130 40.74 39.65 13.40
N GLY A 131 41.63 40.01 12.47
CA GLY A 131 42.62 41.08 12.64
C GLY A 131 42.27 42.19 11.64
N GLU A 132 42.13 43.43 12.11
CA GLU A 132 43.13 44.51 12.07
C GLU A 132 42.56 45.75 12.79
#